data_AF-A0A1V9X790-F1
#
_entry.id   AF-A0A1V9X790-F1
#
_cell.length_a   1.000
_cell.length_b   1.000
_cell.length_c   1.000
_cell.angle_alpha   90.00
_cell.angle_beta   90.00
_cell.angle_gamma   90.00
#
_symmetry.space_group_name_H-M   'P 1'
#
loop_
_entity.id
_entity.type
_entity.pdbx_description
1 polymer ?
#
loop_
_entity_poly.entity_id
_entity_poly.type
_entity_poly.pdbx_seq_one_letter_code
_entity_poly.pdbx_strand_id
1 'polypeptide(L)'
;MDLYLLAELKTISLKVTTVDMLRPPPDFRSNFDSTPPPILIDNGQAVLENEKIERYIMKNVPGGHNLFVQDSETLLVIENLYSKFKLALSKKDEASRSNLLKELTNINQHLEDRGDRFLTGNSMCCFDCELMPKLQHIRIAGKYFFDFEIPREFNALWRYMGQMYALDAFTQSCPADQDIINHYKQQMHVKLSRHEELEAPTFTNSLPSGTSESKFSYVQKLRRT
;
A
#
# COMPACT_ATOMS: atom_id res chain seq x y z
N MET A 1 2.23 -2.23 -6.19
CA MET A 1 2.34 -3.56 -5.55
C MET A 1 2.10 -4.68 -6.56
N ASP A 2 1.20 -4.50 -7.54
CA ASP A 2 0.82 -5.47 -8.57
C ASP A 2 1.97 -6.28 -9.17
N LEU A 3 3.02 -5.61 -9.65
CA LEU A 3 4.17 -6.29 -10.27
C LEU A 3 4.95 -7.17 -9.29
N TYR A 4 5.04 -6.77 -8.01
CA TYR A 4 5.67 -7.61 -6.98
C TYR A 4 4.85 -8.87 -6.73
N LEU A 5 3.51 -8.76 -6.74
CA LEU A 5 2.63 -9.91 -6.60
C LEU A 5 2.74 -10.86 -7.80
N LEU A 6 2.77 -10.34 -9.02
CA LEU A 6 2.98 -11.16 -10.22
C LEU A 6 4.36 -11.84 -10.22
N ALA A 7 5.40 -11.17 -9.71
CA ALA A 7 6.72 -11.76 -9.52
C ALA A 7 6.73 -12.85 -8.43
N GLU A 8 6.03 -12.64 -7.30
CA GLU A 8 5.86 -13.64 -6.24
C GLU A 8 5.15 -14.90 -6.77
N LEU A 9 4.16 -14.72 -7.65
CA LEU A 9 3.48 -15.80 -8.38
C LEU A 9 4.34 -16.43 -9.50
N LYS A 10 5.58 -15.96 -9.68
CA LYS A 10 6.55 -16.43 -10.70
C LYS A 10 6.05 -16.32 -12.13
N THR A 11 5.13 -15.38 -12.40
CA THR A 11 4.63 -15.15 -13.77
C THR A 11 5.54 -14.22 -14.57
N ILE A 12 6.35 -13.42 -13.87
CA ILE A 12 7.31 -12.48 -14.46
C ILE A 12 8.62 -12.45 -13.67
N SER A 13 9.68 -11.96 -14.32
CA SER A 13 10.88 -11.48 -13.64
C SER A 13 10.78 -9.97 -13.46
N LEU A 14 10.84 -9.49 -12.23
CA LEU A 14 10.73 -8.06 -11.92
C LEU A 14 12.10 -7.46 -11.62
N LYS A 15 12.44 -6.36 -12.31
CA LYS A 15 13.55 -5.48 -11.96
C LYS A 15 13.00 -4.12 -11.57
N VAL A 16 13.32 -3.67 -10.36
CA VAL A 16 12.94 -2.33 -9.87
C VAL A 16 14.15 -1.41 -9.95
N THR A 17 13.95 -0.21 -10.49
CA THR A 17 14.97 0.84 -10.57
C THR A 17 14.41 2.09 -9.92
N THR A 18 15.10 2.59 -8.89
CA THR A 18 14.73 3.83 -8.19
C THR A 18 15.37 5.03 -8.87
N VAL A 19 14.66 6.17 -8.85
CA VAL A 19 15.12 7.43 -9.46
C VAL A 19 14.96 8.55 -8.44
N ASP A 20 16.07 9.24 -8.13
CA ASP A 20 16.03 10.51 -7.38
C ASP A 20 15.53 11.61 -8.33
N MET A 21 14.26 12.03 -8.18
CA MET A 21 13.67 13.05 -9.05
C MET A 21 14.27 14.45 -8.85
N LEU A 22 15.01 14.69 -7.77
CA LEU A 22 15.78 15.93 -7.60
C LEU A 22 17.10 15.90 -8.36
N ARG A 23 17.64 14.70 -8.61
CA ARG A 23 18.89 14.46 -9.34
C ARG A 23 18.75 13.25 -10.28
N PRO A 24 17.88 13.34 -11.31
CA PRO A 24 17.63 12.22 -12.20
C PRO A 24 18.86 11.93 -13.07
N PRO A 25 19.03 10.68 -13.56
CA PRO A 25 20.04 10.34 -14.54
C PRO A 25 19.96 11.26 -15.79
N PRO A 26 21.10 11.56 -16.45
CA PRO A 26 21.13 12.51 -17.57
C PRO A 26 20.17 12.18 -18.72
N ASP A 27 19.97 10.90 -19.00
CA ASP A 27 19.14 10.37 -20.08
C ASP A 27 17.66 10.15 -19.66
N PHE A 28 17.33 10.28 -18.38
CA PHE A 28 15.96 10.06 -17.89
C PHE A 28 14.96 10.99 -18.58
N ARG A 29 15.33 12.27 -18.75
CA ARG A 29 14.45 13.27 -19.36
C ARG A 29 14.18 12.98 -20.84
N SER A 30 15.22 12.62 -21.60
CA SER A 30 15.07 12.28 -23.02
C SER A 30 14.28 10.99 -23.24
N ASN A 31 14.40 10.03 -22.32
CA ASN A 31 13.79 8.71 -22.48
C ASN A 31 12.32 8.68 -22.03
N PHE A 32 11.92 9.53 -21.07
CA PHE A 32 10.61 9.45 -20.41
C PHE A 32 9.86 10.78 -20.35
N ASP A 33 10.31 11.80 -21.09
CA ASP A 33 9.69 13.12 -21.19
C ASP A 33 9.44 13.79 -19.82
N SER A 34 10.37 13.59 -18.88
CA SER A 34 10.24 14.05 -17.48
C SER A 34 9.01 13.53 -16.73
N THR A 35 8.35 12.48 -17.24
CA THR A 35 7.23 11.83 -16.54
C THR A 35 7.73 11.26 -15.20
N PRO A 36 7.11 11.63 -14.07
CA PRO A 36 7.49 11.07 -12.78
C PRO A 36 7.13 9.58 -12.71
N PRO A 37 7.90 8.76 -11.98
CA PRO A 37 7.53 7.39 -11.68
C PRO A 37 6.12 7.28 -11.03
N PRO A 38 5.42 6.14 -11.19
CA PRO A 38 5.91 4.90 -11.77
C PRO A 38 5.97 4.90 -13.32
N ILE A 39 6.99 4.24 -13.86
CA ILE A 39 7.13 3.96 -15.30
C ILE A 39 7.33 2.45 -15.44
N LEU A 40 6.57 1.82 -16.33
CA LEU A 40 6.74 0.41 -16.68
C LEU A 40 7.59 0.31 -17.96
N ILE A 41 8.58 -0.57 -17.96
CA ILE A 41 9.34 -0.91 -19.16
C ILE A 41 9.23 -2.42 -19.36
N ASP A 42 8.64 -2.84 -20.48
CA ASP A 42 8.53 -4.24 -20.88
C ASP A 42 9.16 -4.43 -22.26
N ASN A 43 10.21 -5.26 -22.35
CA ASN A 43 10.96 -5.53 -23.58
C ASN A 43 11.36 -4.27 -24.38
N GLY A 44 11.74 -3.20 -23.67
CA GLY A 44 12.14 -1.91 -24.25
C GLY A 44 10.97 -0.95 -24.55
N GLN A 45 9.72 -1.38 -24.42
CA GLN A 45 8.54 -0.51 -24.52
C GLN A 45 8.27 0.16 -23.17
N ALA A 46 8.32 1.49 -23.14
CA ALA A 46 7.97 2.27 -21.96
C ALA A 46 6.47 2.63 -21.94
N VAL A 47 5.82 2.46 -20.78
CA VAL A 47 4.45 2.88 -20.49
C VAL A 47 4.50 3.82 -19.30
N LEU A 48 4.08 5.08 -19.50
CA LEU A 48 4.40 6.19 -18.59
C LEU A 48 3.21 6.63 -17.72
N GLU A 49 1.98 6.46 -18.20
CA GLU A 49 0.77 6.92 -17.49
C GLU A 49 0.16 5.80 -16.64
N ASN A 50 -0.22 6.10 -15.39
CA ASN A 50 -0.76 5.10 -14.45
C ASN A 50 -1.91 4.26 -15.03
N GLU A 51 -2.93 4.90 -15.62
CA GLU A 51 -4.05 4.18 -16.24
C GLU A 51 -3.60 3.26 -17.40
N LYS A 52 -2.59 3.69 -18.16
CA LYS A 52 -2.03 2.89 -19.25
C LYS A 52 -1.20 1.73 -18.69
N ILE A 53 -0.46 1.94 -17.60
CA ILE A 53 0.28 0.89 -16.89
C ILE A 53 -0.68 -0.18 -16.38
N GLU A 54 -1.75 0.19 -15.68
CA GLU A 54 -2.76 -0.76 -15.18
C GLU A 54 -3.38 -1.55 -16.34
N ARG A 55 -3.84 -0.86 -17.39
CA ARG A 55 -4.38 -1.53 -18.59
C ARG A 55 -3.36 -2.43 -19.26
N TYR A 56 -2.08 -2.07 -19.27
CA TYR A 56 -1.01 -2.86 -19.84
C TYR A 56 -0.78 -4.13 -19.02
N ILE A 57 -0.68 -4.02 -17.69
CA ILE A 57 -0.52 -5.18 -16.80
C ILE A 57 -1.70 -6.13 -16.99
N MET A 58 -2.93 -5.62 -16.98
CA MET A 58 -4.14 -6.41 -17.16
C MET A 58 -4.14 -7.22 -18.47
N LYS A 59 -3.70 -6.63 -19.58
CA LYS A 59 -3.83 -7.22 -20.92
C LYS A 59 -2.62 -8.01 -21.39
N ASN A 60 -1.41 -7.54 -21.07
CA ASN A 60 -0.17 -8.02 -21.69
C ASN A 60 0.71 -8.82 -20.74
N VAL A 61 0.55 -8.65 -19.41
CA VAL A 61 1.41 -9.32 -18.44
C VAL A 61 0.78 -10.66 -18.01
N PRO A 62 1.54 -11.78 -18.04
CA PRO A 62 1.04 -13.07 -17.58
C PRO A 62 0.49 -13.03 -16.14
N GLY A 63 -0.74 -13.52 -15.97
CA GLY A 63 -1.47 -13.45 -14.70
C GLY A 63 -2.22 -12.15 -14.44
N GLY A 64 -1.98 -11.08 -15.22
CA GLY A 64 -2.63 -9.78 -15.05
C GLY A 64 -4.16 -9.84 -15.11
N HIS A 65 -4.74 -10.52 -16.10
CA HIS A 65 -6.20 -10.64 -16.21
C HIS A 65 -6.88 -11.23 -14.96
N ASN A 66 -6.21 -12.10 -14.21
CA ASN A 66 -6.75 -12.66 -12.96
C ASN A 66 -6.61 -11.70 -11.78
N LEU A 67 -5.68 -10.76 -11.85
CA LEU A 67 -5.44 -9.77 -10.81
C LEU A 67 -6.49 -8.65 -10.85
N PHE A 68 -6.91 -8.23 -12.05
CA PHE A 68 -7.87 -7.14 -12.24
C PHE A 68 -9.31 -7.65 -12.22
N VAL A 69 -9.83 -7.85 -11.01
CA VAL A 69 -11.22 -8.29 -10.76
C VAL A 69 -12.19 -7.11 -10.87
N GLN A 70 -13.39 -7.36 -11.38
CA GLN A 70 -14.49 -6.39 -11.37
C GLN A 70 -15.39 -6.62 -10.16
N ASP A 71 -15.34 -5.70 -9.19
CA ASP A 71 -16.18 -5.74 -7.99
C ASP A 71 -16.56 -4.30 -7.59
N SER A 72 -17.75 -3.86 -8.01
CA SER A 72 -18.21 -2.48 -7.77
C SER A 72 -18.47 -2.20 -6.29
N GLU A 73 -18.86 -3.20 -5.51
CA GLU A 73 -19.08 -3.05 -4.07
C GLU A 73 -17.76 -2.75 -3.36
N THR A 74 -16.73 -3.55 -3.64
CA THR A 74 -15.39 -3.37 -3.08
C THR A 74 -14.80 -2.02 -3.50
N LEU A 75 -14.96 -1.62 -4.76
CA LEU A 75 -14.51 -0.31 -5.25
C LEU A 75 -15.12 0.84 -4.44
N LEU A 76 -16.44 0.85 -4.27
CA LEU A 76 -17.16 1.89 -3.51
C LEU A 76 -16.71 1.95 -2.05
N VAL A 77 -16.40 0.80 -1.44
CA VAL A 77 -15.95 0.73 -0.04
C VAL A 77 -14.57 1.34 0.16
N ILE A 78 -13.65 1.23 -0.81
CA ILE A 78 -12.25 1.65 -0.63
C ILE A 78 -11.88 2.99 -1.28
N GLU A 79 -12.63 3.45 -2.29
CA GLU A 79 -12.24 4.57 -3.15
C GLU A 79 -11.98 5.87 -2.37
N ASN A 80 -12.75 6.12 -1.31
CA ASN A 80 -12.71 7.38 -0.56
C ASN A 80 -11.72 7.39 0.60
N LEU A 81 -11.19 6.22 1.00
CA LEU A 81 -10.38 6.09 2.21
C LEU A 81 -9.20 7.08 2.23
N TYR A 82 -8.43 7.12 1.15
CA TYR A 82 -7.20 7.90 1.12
C TYR A 82 -7.46 9.42 1.05
N SER A 83 -8.54 9.84 0.38
CA SER A 83 -8.92 11.25 0.34
C SER A 83 -9.37 11.75 1.73
N LYS A 84 -10.12 10.92 2.49
CA LYS A 84 -10.47 11.22 3.89
C LYS A 84 -9.24 11.25 4.78
N PHE A 85 -8.29 10.33 4.60
CA PHE A 85 -7.03 10.35 5.33
C PHE A 85 -6.24 11.64 5.06
N LYS A 86 -6.08 12.05 3.80
CA LYS A 86 -5.39 13.30 3.44
C LYS A 86 -6.06 14.53 4.06
N LEU A 87 -7.39 14.55 4.10
CA LEU A 87 -8.15 15.61 4.76
C LEU A 87 -7.92 15.62 6.28
N ALA A 88 -7.94 14.45 6.92
CA ALA A 88 -7.67 14.30 8.36
C ALA A 88 -6.24 14.72 8.73
N LEU A 89 -5.27 14.33 7.93
CA LEU A 89 -3.86 14.72 8.10
C LEU A 89 -3.68 16.24 8.00
N SER A 90 -4.41 16.90 7.10
CA SER A 90 -4.34 18.34 6.90
C SER A 90 -5.07 19.13 7.99
N LYS A 91 -6.29 18.72 8.36
CA LYS A 91 -7.14 19.47 9.29
C LYS A 91 -6.87 19.15 10.75
N LYS A 92 -6.59 17.88 11.04
CA LYS A 92 -6.35 17.36 12.40
C LYS A 92 -7.47 17.70 13.39
N ASP A 93 -8.71 17.76 12.88
CA ASP A 93 -9.92 18.04 13.67
C ASP A 93 -10.77 16.76 13.86
N GLU A 94 -11.65 16.77 14.86
CA GLU A 94 -12.49 15.61 15.19
C GLU A 94 -13.42 15.20 14.04
N ALA A 95 -13.92 16.17 13.26
CA ALA A 95 -14.81 15.89 12.15
C ALA A 95 -14.11 15.08 11.04
N SER A 96 -12.89 15.46 10.66
CA SER A 96 -12.10 14.76 9.65
C SER A 96 -11.59 13.41 10.16
N ARG A 97 -11.21 13.31 11.45
CA ARG A 97 -10.91 12.01 12.11
C ARG A 97 -12.09 11.06 12.07
N SER A 98 -13.29 11.54 12.41
CA SER A 98 -14.53 10.75 12.39
C SER A 98 -14.88 10.27 10.97
N ASN A 99 -14.67 11.11 9.95
CA ASN A 99 -14.86 10.71 8.56
C ASN A 99 -13.87 9.61 8.12
N LEU A 100 -12.59 9.72 8.47
CA LEU A 100 -11.61 8.65 8.21
C LEU A 100 -11.99 7.35 8.93
N LEU A 101 -12.40 7.46 10.19
CA LEU A 101 -12.86 6.33 11.00
C LEU A 101 -14.06 5.63 10.34
N LYS A 102 -15.02 6.39 9.81
CA LYS A 102 -16.17 5.86 9.09
C LYS A 102 -15.76 5.01 7.88
N GLU A 103 -14.80 5.46 7.07
CA GLU A 103 -14.32 4.65 5.93
C GLU A 103 -13.65 3.36 6.39
N LEU A 104 -12.85 3.40 7.46
CA LEU A 104 -12.25 2.20 8.05
C LEU A 104 -13.29 1.25 8.64
N THR A 105 -14.37 1.77 9.24
CA THR A 105 -15.51 0.97 9.69
C THR A 105 -16.18 0.27 8.51
N ASN A 106 -16.42 0.97 7.39
CA ASN A 106 -17.01 0.37 6.19
C ASN A 106 -16.15 -0.78 5.65
N ILE A 107 -14.83 -0.58 5.61
CA ILE A 107 -13.89 -1.62 5.17
C ILE A 107 -13.88 -2.81 6.13
N ASN A 108 -13.86 -2.57 7.44
CA ASN A 108 -13.94 -3.64 8.43
C ASN A 108 -15.23 -4.45 8.25
N GLN A 109 -16.37 -3.78 8.12
CA GLN A 109 -17.67 -4.43 7.91
C GLN A 109 -17.68 -5.25 6.61
N HIS A 110 -17.16 -4.70 5.50
CA HIS A 110 -17.05 -5.42 4.23
C HIS A 110 -16.24 -6.72 4.37
N LEU A 111 -15.11 -6.67 5.07
CA LEU A 111 -14.28 -7.85 5.36
C LEU A 111 -14.97 -8.86 6.30
N GLU A 112 -15.81 -8.39 7.22
CA GLU A 112 -16.63 -9.25 8.09
C GLU A 112 -17.73 -9.96 7.31
N ASP A 113 -18.47 -9.21 6.50
CA ASP A 113 -19.61 -9.71 5.71
C ASP A 113 -19.16 -10.72 4.66
N ARG A 114 -18.03 -10.46 3.99
CA ARG A 114 -17.44 -11.39 3.02
C ARG A 114 -16.86 -12.64 3.70
N GLY A 115 -16.25 -12.48 4.86
CA GLY A 115 -15.60 -13.58 5.60
C GLY A 115 -14.37 -14.18 4.91
N ASP A 116 -13.92 -13.58 3.81
CA ASP A 116 -12.80 -14.02 2.99
C ASP A 116 -11.45 -13.61 3.57
N ARG A 117 -10.37 -14.15 2.97
CA ARG A 117 -8.98 -13.80 3.34
C ARG A 117 -8.59 -12.39 2.87
N PHE A 118 -9.05 -11.99 1.69
CA PHE A 118 -8.77 -10.72 1.01
C PHE A 118 -10.08 -10.05 0.57
N LEU A 119 -10.01 -8.86 -0.06
CA LEU A 119 -11.21 -8.04 -0.31
C LEU A 119 -12.27 -8.69 -1.19
N THR A 120 -11.88 -9.54 -2.12
CA THR A 120 -12.77 -10.17 -3.11
C THR A 120 -12.72 -11.70 -3.10
N GLY A 121 -12.03 -12.31 -2.12
CA GLY A 121 -11.91 -13.75 -2.03
C GLY A 121 -10.64 -14.23 -1.30
N ASN A 122 -10.25 -15.48 -1.56
CA ASN A 122 -9.07 -16.09 -0.94
C ASN A 122 -7.75 -15.83 -1.68
N SER A 123 -7.82 -15.20 -2.85
CA SER A 123 -6.67 -14.80 -3.68
C SER A 123 -6.58 -13.29 -3.75
N MET A 124 -5.36 -12.77 -3.86
CA MET A 124 -5.09 -11.33 -4.01
C MET A 124 -5.61 -10.80 -5.36
N CYS A 125 -6.12 -9.57 -5.35
CA CYS A 125 -6.56 -8.82 -6.52
C CYS A 125 -6.00 -7.39 -6.53
N CYS A 126 -6.33 -6.61 -7.57
CA CYS A 126 -5.92 -5.22 -7.73
C CYS A 126 -6.38 -4.33 -6.56
N PHE A 127 -7.57 -4.59 -5.99
CA PHE A 127 -8.07 -3.82 -4.84
C PHE A 127 -7.20 -4.00 -3.60
N ASP A 128 -6.64 -5.20 -3.38
CA ASP A 128 -5.75 -5.45 -2.24
C ASP A 128 -4.43 -4.70 -2.41
N CYS A 129 -3.88 -4.74 -3.63
CA CYS A 129 -2.69 -3.99 -4.02
C CYS A 129 -2.83 -2.47 -3.90
N GLU A 130 -4.05 -1.95 -4.01
CA GLU A 130 -4.38 -0.54 -3.81
C GLU A 130 -4.58 -0.21 -2.32
N LEU A 131 -5.34 -1.04 -1.60
CA LEU A 131 -5.75 -0.76 -0.22
C LEU A 131 -4.59 -0.95 0.77
N MET A 132 -3.78 -2.01 0.61
CA MET A 132 -2.73 -2.35 1.57
C MET A 132 -1.70 -1.22 1.76
N PRO A 133 -1.13 -0.60 0.70
CA PRO A 133 -0.26 0.56 0.87
C PRO A 133 -0.94 1.75 1.56
N LYS A 134 -2.22 2.01 1.23
CA LYS A 134 -3.00 3.10 1.84
C LYS A 134 -3.18 2.88 3.35
N LEU A 135 -3.51 1.66 3.78
CA LEU A 135 -3.64 1.30 5.19
C LEU A 135 -2.32 1.47 5.94
N GLN A 136 -1.19 1.08 5.34
CA GLN A 136 0.12 1.26 5.94
C GLN A 136 0.45 2.74 6.12
N HIS A 137 0.21 3.56 5.10
CA HIS A 137 0.40 5.00 5.19
C HIS A 137 -0.48 5.62 6.29
N ILE A 138 -1.75 5.24 6.39
CA ILE A 138 -2.66 5.67 7.47
C ILE A 138 -2.10 5.29 8.83
N ARG A 139 -1.61 4.07 9.00
CA ARG A 139 -1.07 3.59 10.27
C ARG A 139 0.17 4.40 10.71
N ILE A 140 1.13 4.59 9.82
CA ILE A 140 2.39 5.27 10.14
C ILE A 140 2.19 6.78 10.29
N ALA A 141 1.69 7.44 9.25
CA ALA A 141 1.55 8.88 9.23
C ALA A 141 0.40 9.36 10.11
N GLY A 142 -0.66 8.56 10.27
CA GLY A 142 -1.73 8.82 11.23
C GLY A 142 -1.20 8.94 12.66
N LYS A 143 -0.42 7.95 13.09
CA LYS A 143 0.19 7.95 14.43
C LYS A 143 1.15 9.12 14.58
N TYR A 144 2.03 9.33 13.61
CA TYR A 144 3.10 10.33 13.70
C TYR A 144 2.58 11.77 13.73
N PHE A 145 1.64 12.15 12.85
CA PHE A 145 1.30 13.56 12.66
C PHE A 145 0.12 14.06 13.49
N PHE A 146 -0.76 13.18 13.94
CA PHE A 146 -1.98 13.56 14.65
C PHE A 146 -2.49 12.48 15.61
N ASP A 147 -1.61 11.59 16.08
CA ASP A 147 -1.91 10.55 17.08
C ASP A 147 -3.20 9.76 16.76
N PHE A 148 -3.31 9.35 15.51
CA PHE A 148 -4.40 8.50 15.04
C PHE A 148 -3.95 7.04 14.99
N GLU A 149 -4.73 6.16 15.61
CA GLU A 149 -4.56 4.71 15.53
C GLU A 149 -5.81 4.09 14.90
N ILE A 150 -5.61 3.07 14.07
CA ILE A 150 -6.72 2.21 13.62
C ILE A 150 -7.26 1.49 14.87
N PRO A 151 -8.57 1.58 15.17
CA PRO A 151 -9.13 0.98 16.38
C PRO A 151 -8.86 -0.53 16.48
N ARG A 152 -8.57 -1.00 17.69
CA ARG A 152 -8.16 -2.41 17.92
C ARG A 152 -9.33 -3.37 17.76
N GLU A 153 -10.55 -2.89 17.92
CA GLU A 153 -11.81 -3.61 17.75
C GLU A 153 -12.14 -3.93 16.28
N PHE A 154 -11.45 -3.33 15.31
CA PHE A 154 -11.62 -3.64 13.88
C PHE A 154 -10.92 -4.97 13.53
N ASN A 155 -11.46 -6.06 14.06
CA ASN A 155 -10.86 -7.39 14.06
C ASN A 155 -10.65 -7.93 12.64
N ALA A 156 -11.60 -7.74 11.72
CA ALA A 156 -11.44 -8.21 10.35
C ALA A 156 -10.40 -7.40 9.59
N LEU A 157 -10.35 -6.09 9.80
CA LEU A 157 -9.31 -5.24 9.24
C LEU A 157 -7.92 -5.61 9.76
N TRP A 158 -7.76 -5.83 11.08
CA TRP A 158 -6.48 -6.27 11.63
C TRP A 158 -6.09 -7.68 11.17
N ARG A 159 -7.05 -8.60 11.00
CA ARG A 159 -6.81 -9.90 10.38
C ARG A 159 -6.31 -9.73 8.94
N TYR A 160 -6.95 -8.87 8.16
CA TYR A 160 -6.54 -8.54 6.79
C TYR A 160 -5.13 -7.92 6.74
N MET A 161 -4.82 -6.97 7.61
CA MET A 161 -3.46 -6.42 7.74
C MET A 161 -2.44 -7.48 8.21
N GLY A 162 -2.85 -8.47 9.00
CA GLY A 162 -2.03 -9.63 9.33
C GLY A 162 -1.68 -10.48 8.11
N GLN A 163 -2.62 -10.65 7.17
CA GLN A 163 -2.35 -11.29 5.88
C GLN A 163 -1.41 -10.42 5.03
N MET A 164 -1.64 -9.11 4.97
CA MET A 164 -0.79 -8.14 4.29
C MET A 164 0.68 -8.25 4.72
N TYR A 165 0.96 -8.28 6.03
CA TYR A 165 2.33 -8.41 6.56
C TYR A 165 2.98 -9.78 6.32
N ALA A 166 2.21 -10.79 5.90
CA ALA A 166 2.72 -12.10 5.53
C ALA A 166 3.00 -12.25 4.01
N LEU A 167 2.67 -11.24 3.19
CA LEU A 167 2.92 -11.23 1.75
C LEU A 167 4.31 -10.71 1.44
N ASP A 168 5.05 -11.44 0.61
CA ASP A 168 6.38 -11.00 0.17
C ASP A 168 6.23 -9.78 -0.75
N ALA A 169 5.19 -9.77 -1.60
CA ALA A 169 4.88 -8.64 -2.48
C ALA A 169 4.65 -7.34 -1.71
N PHE A 170 3.99 -7.40 -0.55
CA PHE A 170 3.80 -6.23 0.31
C PHE A 170 5.11 -5.86 1.01
N THR A 171 5.74 -6.81 1.71
CA THR A 171 6.93 -6.53 2.53
C THR A 171 8.14 -6.07 1.71
N GLN A 172 8.29 -6.54 0.48
CA GLN A 172 9.36 -6.10 -0.43
C GLN A 172 9.08 -4.75 -1.10
N SER A 173 7.81 -4.35 -1.23
CA SER A 173 7.43 -3.09 -1.88
C SER A 173 7.11 -1.96 -0.90
N CYS A 174 6.93 -2.28 0.38
CA CYS A 174 6.64 -1.32 1.42
C CYS A 174 7.88 -0.46 1.73
N PRO A 175 7.78 0.88 1.68
CA PRO A 175 8.86 1.76 2.12
C PRO A 175 9.06 1.67 3.64
N ALA A 176 10.20 2.14 4.13
CA ALA A 176 10.44 2.27 5.57
C ALA A 176 9.50 3.31 6.18
N ASP A 177 9.22 3.19 7.48
CA ASP A 177 8.34 4.10 8.21
C ASP A 177 8.83 5.55 8.10
N GLN A 178 10.15 5.75 8.17
CA GLN A 178 10.81 7.05 8.00
C GLN A 178 10.54 7.65 6.62
N ASP A 179 10.56 6.85 5.55
CA ASP A 179 10.29 7.33 4.19
C ASP A 179 8.82 7.75 4.01
N ILE A 180 7.88 7.02 4.63
CA ILE A 180 6.47 7.40 4.66
C ILE A 180 6.30 8.75 5.38
N ILE A 181 6.91 8.91 6.55
CA ILE A 181 6.86 10.16 7.32
C ILE A 181 7.45 11.31 6.51
N ASN A 182 8.63 11.10 5.92
CA ASN A 182 9.35 12.09 5.13
C ASN A 182 8.57 12.50 3.88
N HIS A 183 7.89 11.56 3.22
CA HIS A 183 7.00 11.84 2.10
C HIS A 183 5.91 12.87 2.48
N TYR A 184 5.26 12.70 3.62
CA TYR A 184 4.25 13.67 4.06
C TYR A 184 4.84 14.99 4.57
N LYS A 185 6.00 14.97 5.25
CA LYS A 185 6.72 16.20 5.62
C LYS A 185 7.02 17.06 4.41
N GLN A 186 7.52 16.46 3.33
CA GLN A 186 7.79 17.17 2.07
C GLN A 186 6.52 17.78 1.48
N GLN A 187 5.39 17.06 1.47
CA GLN A 187 4.10 17.60 1.01
C GLN A 187 3.57 18.74 1.88
N MET A 188 3.91 18.77 3.17
CA MET A 188 3.55 19.86 4.09
C MET A 188 4.62 20.97 4.15
N HIS A 189 5.65 20.90 3.29
CA HIS A 189 6.78 21.84 3.26
C HIS A 189 7.54 21.96 4.59
N VAL A 190 7.57 20.87 5.37
CA VAL A 190 8.35 20.76 6.61
C VAL A 190 9.79 20.41 6.27
N LYS A 191 10.75 21.21 6.74
CA LYS A 191 12.18 20.91 6.59
C LYS A 191 12.59 19.75 7.50
N LEU A 192 13.33 18.80 6.94
CA LEU A 192 13.93 17.71 7.69
C LEU A 192 15.16 18.21 8.45
N SER A 193 15.35 17.70 9.66
CA SER A 193 16.60 17.87 10.39
C SER A 193 17.63 16.82 9.96
N ARG A 194 18.92 17.15 10.04
CA ARG A 194 20.02 16.24 9.69
C ARG A 194 20.01 14.93 10.50
N HIS A 195 19.46 14.95 11.71
CA HIS A 195 19.34 13.75 12.53
C HIS A 195 18.32 12.76 11.95
N GLU A 196 17.20 13.25 11.42
CA GLU A 196 16.14 12.41 10.83
C GLU A 196 16.58 11.79 9.50
N GLU A 197 17.51 12.42 8.77
CA GLU A 197 18.09 11.86 7.54
C GLU A 197 19.04 10.67 7.80
N LEU A 198 19.53 10.52 9.02
CA LEU A 198 20.48 9.47 9.43
C LEU A 198 19.82 8.36 10.25
N GLU A 199 18.49 8.41 10.42
CA GLU A 199 17.75 7.40 11.16
C GLU A 199 17.76 6.07 10.41
N ALA A 200 18.02 4.97 11.14
CA ALA A 200 17.99 3.64 10.53
C ALA A 200 16.56 3.29 10.08
N PRO A 201 16.39 2.69 8.90
CA PRO A 201 15.06 2.34 8.40
C PRO A 201 14.42 1.29 9.32
N THR A 202 13.17 1.56 9.70
CA THR A 202 12.32 0.65 10.48
C THR A 202 11.04 0.34 9.72
N PHE A 203 10.40 -0.77 10.05
CA PHE A 203 9.18 -1.24 9.39
C PHE A 203 8.16 -1.67 10.43
N THR A 204 7.07 -0.93 10.58
CA THR A 204 5.97 -1.35 11.46
C THR A 204 5.10 -2.37 10.72
N ASN A 205 5.36 -3.66 10.97
CA ASN A 205 4.68 -4.79 10.35
C ASN A 205 4.12 -5.82 11.36
N SER A 206 3.97 -5.41 12.62
CA SER A 206 3.37 -6.22 13.69
C SER A 206 1.91 -5.84 13.92
N LEU A 207 1.09 -6.74 14.47
CA LEU A 207 -0.26 -6.40 14.90
C LEU A 207 -0.24 -5.79 16.32
N PRO A 208 -1.20 -4.92 16.69
CA PRO A 208 -1.33 -4.45 18.06
C PRO A 208 -1.65 -5.61 19.01
N SER A 209 -1.08 -5.57 20.22
CA SER A 209 -1.34 -6.54 21.27
C SER A 209 -2.84 -6.61 21.60
N GLY A 210 -3.38 -7.83 21.73
CA GLY A 210 -4.80 -8.06 22.03
C GLY A 210 -5.72 -8.15 20.81
N THR A 211 -5.22 -7.90 19.60
CA THR A 211 -5.86 -8.40 18.37
C THR A 211 -5.64 -9.92 18.31
N SER A 212 -6.57 -10.71 17.78
CA SER A 212 -6.53 -12.19 17.89
C SER A 212 -5.29 -12.81 17.20
N GLU A 213 -4.17 -12.91 17.92
CA GLU A 213 -2.90 -13.52 17.50
C GLU A 213 -3.00 -15.04 17.30
N SER A 214 -4.07 -15.67 17.77
CA SER A 214 -4.14 -17.11 18.00
C SER A 214 -4.21 -18.00 16.76
N LYS A 215 -4.17 -17.46 15.53
CA LYS A 215 -4.13 -18.26 14.28
C LYS A 215 -3.02 -17.91 13.30
N PHE A 216 -2.29 -16.81 13.46
CA PHE A 216 -1.29 -16.38 12.47
C PHE A 216 0.12 -16.98 12.68
N SER A 217 0.45 -17.41 13.90
CA SER A 217 1.79 -17.95 14.21
C SER A 217 2.12 -19.27 13.49
N TYR A 218 1.10 -19.97 12.94
CA TYR A 218 1.31 -21.22 12.21
C TYR A 218 1.89 -20.99 10.80
N VAL A 219 1.55 -19.87 10.14
CA VAL A 219 1.97 -19.59 8.76
C VAL A 219 3.44 -19.13 8.72
N GLN A 220 3.89 -18.38 9.71
CA GLN A 220 5.31 -17.96 9.80
C GLN A 220 6.26 -19.11 10.17
N LYS A 221 5.80 -20.14 10.90
CA LYS A 221 6.61 -21.32 11.24
C LYS A 221 6.90 -22.23 10.04
N LEU A 222 5.96 -22.34 9.09
CA LEU A 222 6.12 -23.20 7.90
C LEU A 222 7.10 -22.65 6.85
N ARG A 223 7.54 -21.40 6.95
CA ARG A 223 8.57 -20.82 6.06
C ARG A 223 10.00 -21.00 6.58
N ARG A 224 10.17 -21.54 7.79
CA ARG A 224 11.49 -21.78 8.43
C ARG A 224 11.92 -23.25 8.48
N THR A 225 11.18 -24.13 7.81
CA THR A 225 11.45 -25.58 7.65
C THR A 225 11.39 -25.94 6.19
#